data_AF-A0A0C9NZD3-F1
#
_entry.id   AF-A0A0C9NZD3-F1
#
_cell.length_a   1.000
_cell.length_b   1.000
_cell.length_c   1.000
_cell.angle_alpha   90.00
_cell.angle_beta   90.00
_cell.angle_gamma   90.00
#
_symmetry.space_group_name_H-M   'P 1'
#
loop_
_entity.id
_entity.type
_entity.pdbx_description
1 polymer ?
#
loop_
_entity_poly.entity_id
_entity_poly.type
_entity_poly.pdbx_seq_one_letter_code
_entity_poly.pdbx_strand_id
1 'polypeptide(L)'
;MTEPLPRIQHYEDLGLGLFIHWGLYSQMAVGEWTEFIHQRNQHDYEQLIKTFTAEQFDAKKIAHAAKAMGAKYIVLTTKHHEGFFLYDTKGLSDFDVMHAPARRDLIAEFVAACREEDLLPFFYMATYDWHTPLYDDDFPAYLTYLQKSVEVLCRNYGSVGGFWFDGNWNKKDADWHLPELYGMIRHYQPNAIIVNNTGLKNRGQVSDPEIDVVTYERRTPDEIYHGAPNEKYVAGEISITLNQHWGIAANDLNYKSPAEVIETVAHARHIGANILVNIGLTGTGAIPAAAQTYMHLLGRWTAMAAPVLYKGRPVPVTSAHGTRDFVLHTSKHDFLCILDLQVVGNDNVVLGGEGVNPRSFVGIGQPIQRIHWLDNDEVLSFTQDLDKKVLTVDATGYPYGSDWVVRIAQIDYE
;
A
#
# COMPACT_ATOMS: atom_id res chain seq x y z
N MET A 1 -17.31 17.84 6.12
CA MET A 1 -16.98 16.41 6.19
C MET A 1 -16.75 16.06 7.64
N THR A 2 -17.08 14.85 8.08
CA THR A 2 -16.79 14.39 9.45
C THR A 2 -15.28 14.40 9.65
N GLU A 3 -14.79 14.88 10.79
CA GLU A 3 -13.35 14.86 11.08
C GLU A 3 -12.86 13.41 11.25
N PRO A 4 -11.68 13.06 10.72
CA PRO A 4 -11.11 11.73 10.91
C PRO A 4 -10.81 11.49 12.39
N LEU A 5 -11.08 10.27 12.85
CA LEU A 5 -10.59 9.83 14.15
C LEU A 5 -9.04 9.87 14.16
N PRO A 6 -8.39 10.13 15.31
CA PRO A 6 -6.92 10.27 15.37
C PRO A 6 -6.15 9.09 14.76
N ARG A 7 -6.63 7.85 14.91
CA ARG A 7 -6.02 6.66 14.29
C ARG A 7 -6.11 6.68 12.76
N ILE A 8 -7.23 7.18 12.20
CA ILE A 8 -7.45 7.26 10.75
C ILE A 8 -6.56 8.34 10.17
N GLN A 9 -6.50 9.51 10.81
CA GLN A 9 -5.57 10.58 10.42
C GLN A 9 -4.11 10.09 10.48
N HIS A 10 -3.73 9.38 11.54
CA HIS A 10 -2.39 8.80 11.66
C HIS A 10 -2.09 7.81 10.53
N TYR A 11 -3.07 6.97 10.17
CA TYR A 11 -2.95 6.06 9.04
C TYR A 11 -2.75 6.81 7.72
N GLU A 12 -3.54 7.84 7.42
CA GLU A 12 -3.36 8.64 6.19
C GLU A 12 -2.00 9.36 6.11
N ASP A 13 -1.40 9.70 7.26
CA ASP A 13 -0.04 10.25 7.34
C ASP A 13 1.04 9.21 7.02
N LEU A 14 0.73 7.91 7.01
CA LEU A 14 1.70 6.87 6.64
C LEU A 14 2.00 6.87 5.14
N GLY A 15 1.03 7.25 4.29
CA GLY A 15 1.19 7.51 2.85
C GLY A 15 1.50 6.30 1.96
N LEU A 16 2.57 5.57 2.25
CA LEU A 16 3.11 4.46 1.47
C LEU A 16 3.37 3.24 2.35
N GLY A 17 2.85 2.09 1.93
CA GLY A 17 3.07 0.79 2.55
C GLY A 17 3.62 -0.26 1.57
N LEU A 18 4.19 -1.33 2.13
CA LEU A 18 4.56 -2.55 1.41
C LEU A 18 3.53 -3.65 1.70
N PHE A 19 2.96 -4.27 0.66
CA PHE A 19 2.20 -5.52 0.79
C PHE A 19 3.13 -6.70 0.54
N ILE A 20 3.00 -7.75 1.34
CA ILE A 20 3.73 -8.99 1.14
C ILE A 20 2.75 -10.16 1.15
N HIS A 21 2.63 -10.83 -0.01
CA HIS A 21 1.95 -12.10 -0.12
C HIS A 21 2.95 -13.24 -0.08
N TRP A 22 2.84 -14.06 0.96
CA TRP A 22 3.64 -15.26 1.12
C TRP A 22 2.87 -16.37 1.85
N GLY A 23 3.10 -17.61 1.41
CA GLY A 23 2.42 -18.81 1.88
C GLY A 23 2.97 -20.05 1.18
N LEU A 24 2.31 -21.20 1.33
CA LEU A 24 2.70 -22.45 0.68
C LEU A 24 2.66 -22.32 -0.86
N TYR A 25 1.71 -21.56 -1.40
CA TYR A 25 1.62 -21.26 -2.85
C TYR A 25 2.94 -20.74 -3.46
N SER A 26 3.77 -20.05 -2.67
CA SER A 26 5.03 -19.50 -3.16
C SER A 26 6.06 -20.58 -3.54
N GLN A 27 5.92 -21.81 -3.05
CA GLN A 27 6.74 -22.95 -3.47
C GLN A 27 6.45 -23.37 -4.92
N MET A 28 5.25 -23.08 -5.42
CA MET A 28 4.87 -23.42 -6.80
C MET A 28 5.08 -22.26 -7.78
N ALA A 29 5.16 -21.03 -7.27
CA ALA A 29 5.37 -19.81 -8.04
C ALA A 29 4.43 -19.65 -9.25
N VAL A 30 3.13 -19.81 -9.02
CA VAL A 30 2.05 -19.69 -10.02
C VAL A 30 0.86 -18.88 -9.50
N GLY A 31 1.11 -17.97 -8.55
CA GLY A 31 0.07 -17.17 -7.91
C GLY A 31 -0.62 -17.87 -6.73
N GLU A 32 -1.20 -17.06 -5.86
CA GLU A 32 -1.75 -17.44 -4.55
C GLU A 32 -3.08 -18.20 -4.61
N TRP A 33 -3.80 -18.10 -5.73
CA TRP A 33 -5.04 -18.86 -6.00
C TRP A 33 -4.81 -20.22 -6.67
N THR A 34 -3.56 -20.67 -6.75
CA THR A 34 -3.20 -21.87 -7.53
C THR A 34 -3.89 -23.15 -7.06
N GLU A 35 -4.20 -23.29 -5.78
CA GLU A 35 -4.95 -24.43 -5.26
C GLU A 35 -6.33 -24.50 -5.91
N PHE A 36 -7.11 -23.43 -5.80
CA PHE A 36 -8.48 -23.35 -6.28
C PHE A 36 -8.57 -23.29 -7.82
N ILE A 37 -7.84 -22.38 -8.47
CA ILE A 37 -7.95 -22.16 -9.93
C ILE A 37 -7.48 -23.37 -10.73
N HIS A 38 -6.40 -24.03 -10.30
CA HIS A 38 -5.90 -25.23 -10.96
C HIS A 38 -6.56 -26.53 -10.46
N GLN A 39 -7.60 -26.42 -9.62
CA GLN A 39 -8.37 -27.56 -9.08
C GLN A 39 -7.45 -28.64 -8.48
N ARG A 40 -6.46 -28.19 -7.71
CA ARG A 40 -5.51 -29.10 -7.08
C ARG A 40 -6.24 -29.88 -6.00
N ASN A 41 -5.87 -31.15 -5.85
CA ASN A 41 -6.38 -31.92 -4.73
C ASN A 41 -5.83 -31.30 -3.43
N GLN A 42 -6.73 -30.96 -2.50
CA GLN A 42 -6.38 -30.31 -1.24
C GLN A 42 -5.35 -31.12 -0.45
N HIS A 43 -5.55 -32.43 -0.30
CA HIS A 43 -4.62 -33.29 0.45
C HIS A 43 -3.20 -33.25 -0.12
N ASP A 44 -3.06 -33.30 -1.45
CA ASP A 44 -1.77 -33.21 -2.13
C ASP A 44 -1.15 -31.80 -2.00
N TYR A 45 -1.98 -30.76 -2.10
CA TYR A 45 -1.54 -29.37 -1.96
C TYR A 45 -1.02 -29.09 -0.54
N GLU A 46 -1.73 -29.54 0.49
CA GLU A 46 -1.33 -29.37 1.88
C GLU A 46 -0.03 -30.11 2.22
N GLN A 47 0.43 -31.08 1.42
CA GLN A 47 1.75 -31.69 1.59
C GLN A 47 2.90 -30.69 1.43
N LEU A 48 2.66 -29.53 0.82
CA LEU A 48 3.62 -28.42 0.73
C LEU A 48 4.11 -27.95 2.11
N ILE A 49 3.34 -28.16 3.18
CA ILE A 49 3.79 -27.87 4.56
C ILE A 49 5.07 -28.64 4.90
N LYS A 50 5.26 -29.86 4.36
CA LYS A 50 6.41 -30.73 4.65
C LYS A 50 7.73 -30.25 4.06
N THR A 51 7.69 -29.29 3.13
CA THR A 51 8.87 -28.73 2.47
C THR A 51 9.02 -27.23 2.70
N PHE A 52 8.13 -26.60 3.48
CA PHE A 52 8.21 -25.17 3.78
C PHE A 52 9.28 -24.89 4.85
N THR A 53 10.45 -24.41 4.42
CA THR A 53 11.63 -24.21 5.31
C THR A 53 11.82 -22.77 5.75
N ALA A 54 11.31 -21.78 5.02
CA ALA A 54 11.60 -20.36 5.26
C ALA A 54 13.12 -20.04 5.35
N GLU A 55 13.97 -20.81 4.67
CA GLU A 55 15.42 -20.76 4.83
C GLU A 55 16.05 -19.42 4.42
N GLN A 56 15.43 -18.69 3.49
CA GLN A 56 15.86 -17.38 3.02
C GLN A 56 14.99 -16.25 3.56
N PHE A 57 14.00 -16.55 4.41
CA PHE A 57 13.21 -15.54 5.10
C PHE A 57 14.07 -14.82 6.13
N ASP A 58 14.26 -13.53 5.90
CA ASP A 58 15.00 -12.61 6.75
C ASP A 58 14.16 -11.36 6.97
N ALA A 59 13.43 -11.34 8.09
CA ALA A 59 12.54 -10.24 8.45
C ALA A 59 13.27 -8.89 8.52
N LYS A 60 14.54 -8.87 8.95
CA LYS A 60 15.35 -7.64 9.05
C LYS A 60 15.68 -7.09 7.67
N LYS A 61 16.09 -7.95 6.73
CA LYS A 61 16.32 -7.52 5.33
C LYS A 61 15.04 -6.99 4.69
N ILE A 62 13.90 -7.62 4.96
CA ILE A 62 12.61 -7.17 4.44
C ILE A 62 12.23 -5.80 5.01
N ALA A 63 12.29 -5.63 6.32
CA ALA A 63 11.99 -4.35 6.99
C ALA A 63 12.93 -3.24 6.51
N HIS A 64 14.23 -3.54 6.41
CA HIS A 64 15.22 -2.59 5.90
C HIS A 64 14.91 -2.16 4.46
N ALA A 65 14.61 -3.10 3.57
CA ALA A 65 14.25 -2.82 2.19
C ALA A 65 12.96 -1.98 2.09
N ALA A 66 11.95 -2.30 2.91
CA ALA A 66 10.69 -1.56 2.95
C ALA A 66 10.91 -0.09 3.40
N LYS A 67 11.71 0.12 4.43
CA LYS A 67 12.10 1.47 4.87
C LYS A 67 12.88 2.22 3.81
N ALA A 68 13.85 1.56 3.16
CA ALA A 68 14.64 2.15 2.08
C ALA A 68 13.78 2.52 0.87
N MET A 69 12.69 1.78 0.59
CA MET A 69 11.67 2.11 -0.41
C MET A 69 10.85 3.36 -0.02
N GLY A 70 10.83 3.74 1.26
CA GLY A 70 10.02 4.84 1.80
C GLY A 70 8.70 4.38 2.42
N ALA A 71 8.48 3.09 2.63
CA ALA A 71 7.28 2.64 3.33
C ALA A 71 7.29 3.06 4.81
N LYS A 72 6.10 3.28 5.38
CA LYS A 72 5.89 3.52 6.82
C LYS A 72 5.20 2.36 7.52
N TYR A 73 4.64 1.43 6.75
CA TYR A 73 3.99 0.24 7.25
C TYR A 73 4.18 -0.94 6.29
N ILE A 74 4.05 -2.15 6.81
CA ILE A 74 4.09 -3.38 6.02
C ILE A 74 2.85 -4.21 6.36
N VAL A 75 2.13 -4.67 5.35
CA VAL A 75 1.05 -5.66 5.48
C VAL A 75 1.60 -7.02 5.05
N LEU A 76 1.64 -7.98 5.96
CA LEU A 76 2.08 -9.36 5.69
C LEU A 76 0.92 -10.34 5.86
N THR A 77 0.77 -11.27 4.92
CA THR A 77 -0.18 -12.40 5.01
C THR A 77 0.13 -13.26 6.22
N THR A 78 -0.69 -13.16 7.28
CA THR A 78 -0.62 -14.08 8.42
C THR A 78 -1.26 -15.43 8.11
N LYS A 79 -2.31 -15.39 7.27
CA LYS A 79 -2.99 -16.53 6.66
C LYS A 79 -3.63 -16.06 5.35
N HIS A 80 -3.42 -16.80 4.26
CA HIS A 80 -4.15 -16.59 3.00
C HIS A 80 -5.29 -17.62 2.86
N HIS A 81 -6.02 -17.63 1.75
CA HIS A 81 -7.17 -18.53 1.55
C HIS A 81 -6.82 -20.02 1.63
N GLU A 82 -5.59 -20.41 1.31
CA GLU A 82 -5.10 -21.79 1.49
C GLU A 82 -5.13 -22.25 2.96
N GLY A 83 -5.30 -21.34 3.92
CA GLY A 83 -5.50 -21.66 5.34
C GLY A 83 -4.22 -21.86 6.16
N PHE A 84 -3.03 -21.83 5.53
CA PHE A 84 -1.76 -21.99 6.23
C PHE A 84 -1.39 -20.74 7.06
N PHE A 85 -1.11 -20.94 8.34
CA PHE A 85 -0.75 -19.85 9.26
C PHE A 85 0.77 -19.65 9.34
N LEU A 86 1.24 -18.42 9.15
CA LEU A 86 2.67 -18.04 9.26
C LEU A 86 3.13 -17.78 10.71
N TYR A 87 2.32 -18.10 11.70
CA TYR A 87 2.57 -17.83 13.12
C TYR A 87 2.19 -19.02 14.01
N ASP A 88 2.66 -19.02 15.25
CA ASP A 88 2.29 -20.05 16.23
C ASP A 88 0.84 -19.85 16.69
N THR A 89 -0.06 -20.71 16.21
CA THR A 89 -1.49 -20.62 16.49
C THR A 89 -1.86 -21.05 17.91
N LYS A 90 -0.88 -21.39 18.76
CA LYS A 90 -1.05 -21.82 20.16
C LYS A 90 -1.92 -23.07 20.29
N GLY A 91 -1.77 -24.00 19.34
CA GLY A 91 -2.50 -25.27 19.29
C GLY A 91 -3.93 -25.15 18.76
N LEU A 92 -4.27 -24.02 18.12
CA LEU A 92 -5.57 -23.85 17.45
C LEU A 92 -5.61 -24.63 16.13
N SER A 93 -4.49 -24.76 15.43
CA SER A 93 -4.36 -25.50 14.17
C SER A 93 -3.01 -26.21 14.09
N ASP A 94 -2.98 -27.39 13.48
CA ASP A 94 -1.74 -28.08 13.10
C ASP A 94 -1.26 -27.66 11.70
N PHE A 95 -2.06 -26.86 10.97
CA PHE A 95 -1.72 -26.31 9.66
C PHE A 95 -1.06 -24.93 9.78
N ASP A 96 0.00 -24.88 10.58
CA ASP A 96 0.77 -23.68 10.85
C ASP A 96 2.29 -23.90 10.69
N VAL A 97 3.04 -22.79 10.69
CA VAL A 97 4.48 -22.79 10.47
C VAL A 97 5.28 -23.56 11.54
N MET A 98 4.70 -23.78 12.73
CA MET A 98 5.36 -24.54 13.79
C MET A 98 5.38 -26.05 13.47
N HIS A 99 4.45 -26.51 12.63
CA HIS A 99 4.37 -27.88 12.13
C HIS A 99 5.08 -28.10 10.78
N ALA A 100 5.55 -27.03 10.13
CA ALA A 100 6.43 -27.08 8.97
C ALA A 100 7.92 -27.26 9.36
N PRO A 101 8.82 -27.65 8.44
CA PRO A 101 10.27 -27.65 8.68
C PRO A 101 10.84 -26.31 9.15
N ALA A 102 10.18 -25.19 8.81
CA ALA A 102 10.57 -23.85 9.24
C ALA A 102 10.65 -23.70 10.77
N ARG A 103 9.66 -24.22 11.52
CA ARG A 103 9.60 -24.23 13.01
C ARG A 103 9.94 -22.89 13.67
N ARG A 104 9.52 -21.80 13.05
CA ARG A 104 9.79 -20.41 13.45
C ARG A 104 8.49 -19.65 13.41
N ASP A 105 8.23 -18.82 14.41
CA ASP A 105 7.12 -17.87 14.37
C ASP A 105 7.52 -16.68 13.48
N LEU A 106 7.16 -16.76 12.21
CA LEU A 106 7.61 -15.81 11.19
C LEU A 106 6.93 -14.44 11.35
N ILE A 107 5.72 -14.40 11.92
CA ILE A 107 5.05 -13.15 12.27
C ILE A 107 5.71 -12.48 13.48
N ALA A 108 6.20 -13.25 14.47
CA ALA A 108 6.97 -12.67 15.58
C ALA A 108 8.28 -12.04 15.08
N GLU A 109 9.01 -12.72 14.20
CA GLU A 109 10.22 -12.19 13.57
C GLU A 109 9.94 -10.92 12.75
N PHE A 110 8.87 -10.94 11.95
CA PHE A 110 8.40 -9.80 11.18
C PHE A 110 8.10 -8.58 12.05
N VAL A 111 7.31 -8.75 13.11
CA VAL A 111 6.93 -7.66 14.02
C VAL A 111 8.16 -7.09 14.73
N ALA A 112 9.10 -7.94 15.16
CA ALA A 112 10.35 -7.49 15.76
C ALA A 112 11.17 -6.64 14.79
N ALA A 113 11.34 -7.09 13.54
CA ALA A 113 12.07 -6.36 12.51
C ALA A 113 11.41 -5.02 12.14
N CYS A 114 10.08 -4.98 12.02
CA CYS A 114 9.34 -3.74 11.79
C CYS A 114 9.63 -2.71 12.89
N ARG A 115 9.62 -3.12 14.17
CA ARG A 115 9.91 -2.23 15.31
C ARG A 115 11.35 -1.72 15.30
N GLU A 116 12.32 -2.57 14.97
CA GLU A 116 13.73 -2.16 14.84
C GLU A 116 13.91 -1.05 13.78
N GLU A 117 13.08 -1.05 12.74
CA GLU A 117 13.17 -0.11 11.63
C GLU A 117 12.18 1.07 11.69
N ASP A 118 11.39 1.19 12.76
CA ASP A 118 10.31 2.19 12.90
C ASP A 118 9.24 2.08 11.80
N LEU A 119 8.85 0.84 11.50
CA LEU A 119 7.76 0.50 10.59
C LEU A 119 6.59 -0.08 11.38
N LEU A 120 5.38 0.27 10.96
CA LEU A 120 4.17 -0.21 11.60
C LEU A 120 3.73 -1.57 10.98
N PRO A 121 3.69 -2.68 11.75
CA PRO A 121 3.31 -3.99 11.20
C PRO A 121 1.78 -4.13 11.13
N PHE A 122 1.28 -4.60 9.98
CA PHE A 122 -0.12 -4.93 9.74
C PHE A 122 -0.26 -6.40 9.38
N PHE A 123 -1.38 -6.98 9.77
CA PHE A 123 -1.68 -8.39 9.55
C PHE A 123 -2.76 -8.54 8.50
N TYR A 124 -2.41 -9.09 7.35
CA TYR A 124 -3.42 -9.60 6.43
C TYR A 124 -3.97 -10.93 6.94
N MET A 125 -5.29 -11.08 6.93
CA MET A 125 -5.98 -12.29 7.36
C MET A 125 -7.11 -12.64 6.38
N ALA A 126 -6.96 -13.75 5.68
CA ALA A 126 -8.05 -14.31 4.89
C ALA A 126 -9.15 -14.86 5.81
N THR A 127 -10.38 -14.37 5.63
CA THR A 127 -11.59 -14.87 6.26
C THR A 127 -12.26 -15.96 5.42
N TYR A 128 -11.99 -16.02 4.12
CA TYR A 128 -12.28 -17.20 3.30
C TYR A 128 -11.16 -18.23 3.46
N ASP A 129 -11.51 -19.47 3.76
CA ASP A 129 -10.59 -20.55 4.14
C ASP A 129 -10.91 -21.82 3.34
N TRP A 130 -9.89 -22.38 2.67
CA TRP A 130 -9.98 -23.61 1.89
C TRP A 130 -9.49 -24.83 2.64
N HIS A 131 -8.87 -24.66 3.82
CA HIS A 131 -8.29 -25.74 4.60
C HIS A 131 -9.34 -26.38 5.51
N THR A 132 -9.96 -25.59 6.38
CA THR A 132 -10.84 -26.15 7.43
C THR A 132 -12.23 -26.46 6.90
N PRO A 133 -12.76 -27.69 7.08
CA PRO A 133 -14.11 -28.04 6.64
C PRO A 133 -15.18 -27.25 7.38
N LEU A 134 -14.86 -26.68 8.56
CA LEU A 134 -15.79 -25.83 9.31
C LEU A 134 -16.34 -24.68 8.46
N TYR A 135 -15.56 -24.15 7.51
CA TYR A 135 -16.01 -23.03 6.67
C TYR A 135 -17.30 -23.35 5.89
N ASP A 136 -17.47 -24.60 5.46
CA ASP A 136 -18.64 -25.05 4.70
C ASP A 136 -19.61 -25.88 5.55
N ASP A 137 -19.10 -26.71 6.46
CA ASP A 137 -19.90 -27.65 7.25
C ASP A 137 -20.53 -27.00 8.50
N ASP A 138 -19.85 -26.04 9.14
CA ASP A 138 -20.30 -25.36 10.37
C ASP A 138 -19.73 -23.94 10.47
N PHE A 139 -20.34 -23.03 9.68
CA PHE A 139 -19.87 -21.66 9.56
C PHE A 139 -19.81 -20.90 10.90
N PRO A 140 -20.78 -21.01 11.83
CA PRO A 140 -20.65 -20.41 13.17
C PRO A 140 -19.43 -20.92 13.98
N ALA A 141 -19.13 -22.21 13.90
CA ALA A 141 -17.91 -22.76 14.51
C ALA A 141 -16.64 -22.22 13.83
N TYR A 142 -16.65 -22.07 12.50
CA TYR A 142 -15.57 -21.41 11.76
C TYR A 142 -15.36 -19.96 12.21
N LEU A 143 -16.43 -19.16 12.38
CA LEU A 143 -16.31 -17.78 12.85
C LEU A 143 -15.70 -17.72 14.26
N THR A 144 -16.06 -18.65 15.14
CA THR A 144 -15.43 -18.78 16.47
C THR A 144 -13.94 -19.13 16.35
N TYR A 145 -13.58 -20.03 15.43
CA TYR A 145 -12.19 -20.40 15.12
C TYR A 145 -11.39 -19.21 14.58
N LEU A 146 -11.94 -18.46 13.62
CA LEU A 146 -11.36 -17.25 13.07
C LEU A 146 -11.11 -16.20 14.15
N GLN A 147 -12.11 -15.92 15.01
CA GLN A 147 -12.00 -14.97 16.12
C GLN A 147 -10.89 -15.37 17.09
N LYS A 148 -10.78 -16.65 17.45
CA LYS A 148 -9.68 -17.15 18.31
C LYS A 148 -8.31 -16.97 17.67
N SER A 149 -8.20 -17.23 16.37
CA SER A 149 -6.96 -17.00 15.60
C SER A 149 -6.56 -15.51 15.63
N VAL A 150 -7.51 -14.60 15.37
CA VAL A 150 -7.24 -13.16 15.42
C VAL A 150 -6.94 -12.70 16.86
N GLU A 151 -7.57 -13.30 17.88
CA GLU A 151 -7.26 -13.02 19.29
C GLU A 151 -5.80 -13.39 19.63
N VAL A 152 -5.27 -14.50 19.11
CA VAL A 152 -3.84 -14.85 19.26
C VAL A 152 -2.96 -13.72 18.71
N LEU A 153 -3.27 -13.20 17.52
CA LEU A 153 -2.55 -12.08 16.92
C LEU A 153 -2.64 -10.79 17.77
N CYS A 154 -3.84 -10.47 18.27
CA CYS A 154 -4.06 -9.30 19.12
C CYS A 154 -3.28 -9.35 20.44
N ARG A 155 -3.08 -10.54 21.03
CA ARG A 155 -2.56 -10.65 22.40
C ARG A 155 -1.08 -10.96 22.49
N ASN A 156 -0.48 -11.58 21.47
CA ASN A 156 0.87 -12.15 21.56
C ASN A 156 1.94 -11.38 20.79
N TYR A 157 1.55 -10.44 19.92
CA TYR A 157 2.51 -9.73 19.05
C TYR A 157 2.70 -8.26 19.44
N GLY A 158 2.21 -7.84 20.61
CA GLY A 158 2.28 -6.44 21.08
C GLY A 158 1.36 -5.51 20.28
N SER A 159 1.61 -4.20 20.32
CA SER A 159 0.82 -3.26 19.52
C SER A 159 1.16 -3.38 18.03
N VAL A 160 0.11 -3.37 17.21
CA VAL A 160 0.16 -3.51 15.74
C VAL A 160 -0.58 -2.36 15.08
N GLY A 161 -0.25 -2.11 13.80
CA GLY A 161 -0.87 -1.06 13.02
C GLY A 161 -2.30 -1.33 12.62
N GLY A 162 -2.62 -2.60 12.34
CA GLY A 162 -3.94 -2.94 11.86
C GLY A 162 -4.10 -4.37 11.37
N PHE A 163 -5.33 -4.67 11.01
CA PHE A 163 -5.76 -5.91 10.39
C PHE A 163 -6.37 -5.61 9.02
N TRP A 164 -5.90 -6.34 8.02
CA TRP A 164 -6.36 -6.25 6.64
C TRP A 164 -7.07 -7.55 6.27
N PHE A 165 -8.40 -7.55 6.35
CA PHE A 165 -9.21 -8.74 6.12
C PHE A 165 -9.58 -8.90 4.64
N ASP A 166 -9.69 -10.14 4.19
CA ASP A 166 -10.09 -10.46 2.81
C ASP A 166 -10.89 -11.76 2.73
N GLY A 167 -11.85 -11.83 1.82
CA GLY A 167 -12.63 -13.04 1.55
C GLY A 167 -14.08 -13.01 2.02
N ASN A 168 -14.51 -11.99 2.77
CA ASN A 168 -15.92 -11.87 3.21
C ASN A 168 -16.90 -11.87 2.03
N TRP A 169 -16.46 -11.35 0.89
CA TRP A 169 -17.20 -11.32 -0.37
C TRP A 169 -17.57 -12.71 -0.91
N ASN A 170 -16.98 -13.80 -0.40
CA ASN A 170 -17.27 -15.17 -0.81
C ASN A 170 -18.67 -15.62 -0.36
N LYS A 171 -19.05 -15.38 0.90
CA LYS A 171 -20.41 -15.63 1.43
C LYS A 171 -21.13 -14.29 1.69
N LYS A 172 -21.65 -13.69 0.62
CA LYS A 172 -22.21 -12.32 0.63
C LYS A 172 -23.38 -12.11 1.56
N ASP A 173 -24.24 -13.12 1.69
CA ASP A 173 -25.48 -13.05 2.46
C ASP A 173 -25.33 -13.66 3.87
N ALA A 174 -24.12 -14.09 4.24
CA ALA A 174 -23.86 -14.67 5.54
C ALA A 174 -23.61 -13.60 6.59
N ASP A 175 -24.04 -13.88 7.82
CA ASP A 175 -23.63 -13.10 9.00
C ASP A 175 -22.22 -13.53 9.40
N TRP A 176 -21.25 -12.62 9.23
CA TRP A 176 -19.84 -12.85 9.52
C TRP A 176 -19.48 -12.61 10.99
N HIS A 177 -20.45 -12.28 11.86
CA HIS A 177 -20.22 -11.94 13.27
C HIS A 177 -19.12 -10.87 13.42
N LEU A 178 -19.19 -9.84 12.57
CA LEU A 178 -18.22 -8.74 12.54
C LEU A 178 -18.21 -7.91 13.83
N PRO A 179 -19.36 -7.63 14.50
CA PRO A 179 -19.35 -6.93 15.78
C PRO A 179 -18.51 -7.64 16.84
N GLU A 180 -18.52 -8.97 16.89
CA GLU A 180 -17.73 -9.76 17.82
C GLU A 180 -16.24 -9.72 17.44
N LEU A 181 -15.91 -9.93 16.17
CA LEU A 181 -14.53 -9.91 15.67
C LEU A 181 -13.88 -8.53 15.88
N TYR A 182 -14.53 -7.48 15.40
CA TYR A 182 -14.01 -6.12 15.50
C TYR A 182 -14.06 -5.59 16.94
N GLY A 183 -15.09 -5.94 17.71
CA GLY A 183 -15.15 -5.64 19.14
C GLY A 183 -13.98 -6.24 19.91
N MET A 184 -13.60 -7.49 19.61
CA MET A 184 -12.41 -8.13 20.19
C MET A 184 -11.11 -7.41 19.80
N ILE A 185 -10.96 -7.02 18.53
CA ILE A 185 -9.81 -6.23 18.07
C ILE A 185 -9.76 -4.89 18.80
N ARG A 186 -10.88 -4.16 18.91
CA ARG A 186 -10.96 -2.87 19.61
C ARG A 186 -10.64 -3.01 21.11
N HIS A 187 -11.01 -4.14 21.72
CA HIS A 187 -10.71 -4.40 23.13
C HIS A 187 -9.20 -4.55 23.38
N TYR A 188 -8.49 -5.35 22.58
CA TYR A 188 -7.06 -5.62 22.79
C TYR A 188 -6.13 -4.64 22.06
N GLN A 189 -6.59 -4.06 20.96
CA GLN A 189 -5.84 -3.20 20.03
C GLN A 189 -6.69 -1.98 19.62
N PRO A 190 -7.01 -1.07 20.56
CA PRO A 190 -7.99 0.02 20.35
C PRO A 190 -7.64 0.99 19.22
N ASN A 191 -6.35 1.09 18.87
CA ASN A 191 -5.85 1.97 17.80
C ASN A 191 -5.55 1.25 16.48
N ALA A 192 -5.69 -0.08 16.43
CA ALA A 192 -5.43 -0.84 15.21
C ALA A 192 -6.42 -0.42 14.10
N ILE A 193 -5.92 -0.17 12.91
CA ILE A 193 -6.74 0.06 11.73
C ILE A 193 -7.44 -1.24 11.34
N ILE A 194 -8.74 -1.16 11.07
CA ILE A 194 -9.50 -2.30 10.54
C ILE A 194 -9.82 -2.02 9.07
N VAL A 195 -9.31 -2.87 8.18
CA VAL A 195 -9.63 -2.87 6.76
C VAL A 195 -10.37 -4.17 6.44
N ASN A 196 -11.44 -4.10 5.65
CA ASN A 196 -12.10 -5.27 5.09
C ASN A 196 -12.22 -5.10 3.58
N ASN A 197 -11.47 -5.90 2.84
CA ASN A 197 -11.42 -5.81 1.40
C ASN A 197 -12.71 -6.31 0.77
N THR A 198 -13.32 -5.44 -0.03
CA THR A 198 -14.57 -5.73 -0.75
C THR A 198 -14.32 -6.40 -2.11
N GLY A 199 -13.07 -6.68 -2.45
CA GLY A 199 -12.63 -7.22 -3.72
C GLY A 199 -12.83 -6.27 -4.91
N LEU A 200 -12.48 -6.75 -6.11
CA LEU A 200 -12.41 -5.94 -7.33
C LEU A 200 -13.75 -5.31 -7.78
N LYS A 201 -14.89 -5.88 -7.35
CA LYS A 201 -16.24 -5.49 -7.81
C LYS A 201 -16.86 -4.36 -6.99
N ASN A 202 -16.49 -4.25 -5.72
CA ASN A 202 -17.14 -3.35 -4.74
C ASN A 202 -16.15 -2.34 -4.14
N ARG A 203 -15.05 -2.04 -4.86
CA ARG A 203 -14.01 -1.08 -4.43
C ARG A 203 -14.62 0.25 -3.96
N GLY A 204 -14.06 0.80 -2.89
CA GLY A 204 -14.50 2.08 -2.30
C GLY A 204 -15.80 2.00 -1.49
N GLN A 205 -16.37 0.81 -1.29
CA GLN A 205 -17.58 0.65 -0.47
C GLN A 205 -17.23 0.41 1.00
N VAL A 206 -18.03 1.01 1.88
CA VAL A 206 -17.99 0.72 3.32
C VAL A 206 -18.78 -0.57 3.57
N SER A 207 -18.08 -1.64 3.94
CA SER A 207 -18.68 -2.95 4.21
C SER A 207 -19.28 -3.09 5.61
N ASP A 208 -18.77 -2.33 6.58
CA ASP A 208 -19.20 -2.36 7.98
C ASP A 208 -18.82 -1.03 8.67
N PRO A 209 -19.64 -0.47 9.60
CA PRO A 209 -19.37 0.80 10.27
C PRO A 209 -18.05 0.85 11.06
N GLU A 210 -17.52 -0.28 11.51
CA GLU A 210 -16.28 -0.33 12.29
C GLU A 210 -15.01 -0.24 11.45
N ILE A 211 -15.06 -0.46 10.13
CA ILE A 211 -13.88 -0.34 9.26
C ILE A 211 -13.39 1.11 9.25
N ASP A 212 -12.07 1.27 9.14
CA ASP A 212 -11.40 2.57 9.14
C ASP A 212 -10.97 2.99 7.73
N VAL A 213 -10.94 2.04 6.77
CA VAL A 213 -10.38 2.22 5.42
C VAL A 213 -11.24 1.49 4.38
N VAL A 214 -11.47 2.13 3.24
CA VAL A 214 -12.01 1.50 2.03
C VAL A 214 -10.89 1.21 1.02
N THR A 215 -11.01 0.09 0.30
CA THR A 215 -9.93 -0.39 -0.59
C THR A 215 -10.25 -0.20 -2.07
N TYR A 216 -9.21 0.11 -2.85
CA TYR A 216 -9.24 0.22 -4.31
C TYR A 216 -8.22 -0.75 -4.93
N GLU A 217 -8.54 -2.04 -4.87
CA GLU A 217 -7.64 -3.12 -5.26
C GLU A 217 -7.33 -3.12 -6.77
N ARG A 218 -6.09 -2.92 -7.21
CA ARG A 218 -5.65 -2.92 -8.62
C ARG A 218 -6.39 -1.92 -9.52
N ARG A 219 -6.94 -0.83 -8.97
CA ARG A 219 -7.52 0.27 -9.74
C ARG A 219 -7.23 1.59 -9.04
N THR A 220 -6.84 2.56 -9.83
CA THR A 220 -6.62 3.93 -9.40
C THR A 220 -7.88 4.74 -9.72
N PRO A 221 -8.70 5.15 -8.73
CA PRO A 221 -9.85 6.02 -8.98
C PRO A 221 -9.43 7.48 -9.17
N ASP A 222 -10.35 8.32 -9.65
CA ASP A 222 -10.14 9.77 -9.74
C ASP A 222 -10.39 10.48 -8.40
N GLU A 223 -11.18 9.86 -7.51
CA GLU A 223 -11.51 10.37 -6.18
C GLU A 223 -11.67 9.24 -5.17
N ILE A 224 -11.51 9.57 -3.88
CA ILE A 224 -11.68 8.65 -2.76
C ILE A 224 -13.00 8.91 -2.06
N TYR A 225 -13.70 7.82 -1.76
CA TYR A 225 -14.88 7.85 -0.91
C TYR A 225 -14.46 7.88 0.56
N HIS A 226 -14.71 9.00 1.24
CA HIS A 226 -14.35 9.21 2.64
C HIS A 226 -15.52 8.96 3.62
N GLY A 227 -16.56 8.26 3.19
CA GLY A 227 -17.80 8.06 3.96
C GLY A 227 -18.89 9.06 3.60
N ALA A 228 -20.13 8.75 3.97
CA ALA A 228 -21.26 9.64 3.71
C ALA A 228 -21.25 10.85 4.67
N PRO A 229 -21.92 11.96 4.32
CA PRO A 229 -22.10 13.07 5.25
C PRO A 229 -22.76 12.62 6.56
N ASN A 230 -22.18 13.00 7.70
CA ASN A 230 -22.60 12.62 9.06
C ASN A 230 -22.37 11.15 9.45
N GLU A 231 -21.70 10.36 8.62
CA GLU A 231 -21.19 9.05 9.00
C GLU A 231 -19.72 9.14 9.43
N LYS A 232 -19.19 8.02 9.94
CA LYS A 232 -17.78 7.89 10.28
C LYS A 232 -16.92 8.14 9.03
N TYR A 233 -15.91 9.00 9.18
CA TYR A 233 -14.90 9.20 8.14
C TYR A 233 -14.08 7.91 7.94
N VAL A 234 -13.81 7.55 6.70
CA VAL A 234 -12.90 6.44 6.32
C VAL A 234 -11.78 6.95 5.42
N ALA A 235 -10.59 6.40 5.60
CA ALA A 235 -9.49 6.65 4.66
C ALA A 235 -9.64 5.79 3.39
N GLY A 236 -8.92 6.15 2.33
CA GLY A 236 -8.78 5.32 1.13
C GLY A 236 -7.41 4.67 1.03
N GLU A 237 -7.36 3.42 0.58
CA GLU A 237 -6.12 2.72 0.24
C GLU A 237 -6.20 2.13 -1.16
N ILE A 238 -5.23 2.45 -2.02
CA ILE A 238 -5.01 1.79 -3.31
C ILE A 238 -3.98 0.69 -3.08
N SER A 239 -4.31 -0.55 -3.43
CA SER A 239 -3.33 -1.63 -3.44
C SER A 239 -2.99 -2.03 -4.88
N ILE A 240 -1.70 -2.16 -5.18
CA ILE A 240 -1.23 -2.52 -6.53
C ILE A 240 -0.23 -3.67 -6.48
N THR A 241 -0.26 -4.49 -7.52
CA THR A 241 0.75 -5.50 -7.82
C THR A 241 1.81 -4.91 -8.74
N LEU A 242 3.08 -5.34 -8.62
CA LEU A 242 4.11 -4.97 -9.60
C LEU A 242 3.88 -5.63 -10.96
N ASN A 243 3.32 -6.84 -10.97
CA ASN A 243 2.93 -7.60 -12.15
C ASN A 243 1.43 -7.93 -12.08
N GLN A 244 0.99 -9.07 -12.58
CA GLN A 244 -0.43 -9.46 -12.61
C GLN A 244 -0.89 -10.29 -11.41
N HIS A 245 0.00 -10.62 -10.47
CA HIS A 245 -0.25 -11.53 -9.35
C HIS A 245 0.13 -10.92 -7.99
N TRP A 246 -0.53 -11.36 -6.92
CA TRP A 246 -0.17 -10.98 -5.55
C TRP A 246 0.96 -11.87 -5.04
N GLY A 247 0.74 -13.19 -5.06
CA GLY A 247 1.77 -14.18 -4.80
C GLY A 247 2.77 -14.27 -5.97
N ILE A 248 3.96 -14.84 -5.70
CA ILE A 248 4.98 -15.01 -6.73
C ILE A 248 4.46 -15.87 -7.91
N ALA A 249 4.74 -15.40 -9.13
CA ALA A 249 4.40 -16.08 -10.37
C ALA A 249 5.63 -16.07 -11.31
N ALA A 250 6.29 -17.22 -11.48
CA ALA A 250 7.58 -17.33 -12.17
C ALA A 250 7.51 -17.00 -13.67
N ASN A 251 6.36 -17.22 -14.30
CA ASN A 251 6.14 -16.97 -15.72
C ASN A 251 5.44 -15.63 -16.01
N ASP A 252 5.19 -14.81 -14.99
CA ASP A 252 4.60 -13.49 -15.19
C ASP A 252 5.67 -12.46 -15.46
N LEU A 253 5.82 -12.11 -16.74
CA LEU A 253 6.77 -11.10 -17.20
C LEU A 253 6.12 -9.72 -17.38
N ASN A 254 4.80 -9.60 -17.17
CA ASN A 254 4.05 -8.37 -17.42
C ASN A 254 4.12 -7.43 -16.20
N TYR A 255 5.32 -6.94 -15.93
CA TYR A 255 5.56 -5.95 -14.90
C TYR A 255 5.19 -4.55 -15.38
N LYS A 256 4.57 -3.78 -14.48
CA LYS A 256 4.39 -2.32 -14.64
C LYS A 256 5.75 -1.66 -14.78
N SER A 257 5.85 -0.59 -15.56
CA SER A 257 7.09 0.17 -15.60
C SER A 257 7.35 0.85 -14.23
N PRO A 258 8.61 1.11 -13.84
CA PRO A 258 8.89 1.91 -12.65
C PRO A 258 8.20 3.28 -12.68
N ALA A 259 8.06 3.89 -13.87
CA ALA A 259 7.34 5.14 -14.05
C ALA A 259 5.86 5.02 -13.67
N GLU A 260 5.16 3.99 -14.17
CA GLU A 260 3.76 3.74 -13.82
C GLU A 260 3.56 3.55 -12.31
N VAL A 261 4.48 2.85 -11.64
CA VAL A 261 4.40 2.66 -10.17
C VAL A 261 4.61 3.99 -9.44
N ILE A 262 5.60 4.80 -9.83
CA ILE A 262 5.87 6.12 -9.24
C ILE A 262 4.68 7.07 -9.46
N GLU A 263 4.14 7.14 -10.68
CA GLU A 263 2.97 7.95 -10.98
C GLU A 263 1.76 7.50 -10.16
N THR A 264 1.57 6.19 -9.97
CA THR A 264 0.47 5.68 -9.14
C THR A 264 0.64 6.07 -7.67
N VAL A 265 1.87 6.04 -7.14
CA VAL A 265 2.16 6.51 -5.78
C VAL A 265 1.85 8.00 -5.63
N ALA A 266 2.29 8.82 -6.60
CA ALA A 266 2.02 10.25 -6.60
C ALA A 266 0.51 10.56 -6.72
N HIS A 267 -0.18 9.86 -7.62
CA HIS A 267 -1.63 9.99 -7.82
C HIS A 267 -2.42 9.57 -6.59
N ALA A 268 -2.01 8.51 -5.89
CA ALA A 268 -2.67 8.12 -4.64
C ALA A 268 -2.70 9.30 -3.65
N ARG A 269 -1.57 10.02 -3.51
CA ARG A 269 -1.53 11.22 -2.66
C ARG A 269 -2.33 12.37 -3.24
N HIS A 270 -2.32 12.56 -4.56
CA HIS A 270 -3.15 13.56 -5.24
C HIS A 270 -4.62 13.44 -4.85
N ILE A 271 -5.14 12.23 -4.71
CA ILE A 271 -6.56 11.99 -4.40
C ILE A 271 -6.82 11.72 -2.91
N GLY A 272 -5.83 11.92 -2.03
CA GLY A 272 -5.96 11.72 -0.59
C GLY A 272 -5.95 10.26 -0.12
N ALA A 273 -5.45 9.33 -0.93
CA ALA A 273 -5.32 7.91 -0.59
C ALA A 273 -3.93 7.55 -0.06
N ASN A 274 -3.87 6.53 0.80
CA ASN A 274 -2.65 5.74 0.96
C ASN A 274 -2.47 4.79 -0.22
N ILE A 275 -1.23 4.34 -0.43
CA ILE A 275 -0.91 3.30 -1.41
C ILE A 275 -0.14 2.16 -0.78
N LEU A 276 -0.44 0.95 -1.23
CA LEU A 276 0.14 -0.31 -0.79
C LEU A 276 0.72 -1.06 -2.01
N VAL A 277 2.05 -1.11 -2.11
CA VAL A 277 2.75 -1.73 -3.24
C VAL A 277 3.10 -3.18 -2.90
N ASN A 278 2.65 -4.15 -3.69
CA ASN A 278 2.82 -5.56 -3.38
C ASN A 278 4.08 -6.21 -3.95
N ILE A 279 4.67 -7.10 -3.16
CA ILE A 279 5.64 -8.11 -3.59
C ILE A 279 5.17 -9.52 -3.17
N GLY A 280 5.53 -10.53 -3.95
CA GLY A 280 5.40 -11.94 -3.58
C GLY A 280 6.76 -12.54 -3.24
N LEU A 281 6.95 -13.07 -2.03
CA LEU A 281 8.22 -13.72 -1.66
C LEU A 281 8.37 -15.07 -2.36
N THR A 282 9.62 -15.50 -2.57
CA THR A 282 9.93 -16.85 -3.08
C THR A 282 9.44 -17.93 -2.10
N GLY A 283 9.35 -19.19 -2.55
CA GLY A 283 8.99 -20.31 -1.66
C GLY A 283 9.86 -20.45 -0.41
N THR A 284 11.13 -20.02 -0.50
CA THR A 284 12.11 -19.99 0.60
C THR A 284 12.06 -18.71 1.44
N GLY A 285 11.30 -17.69 1.04
CA GLY A 285 11.10 -16.44 1.78
C GLY A 285 11.99 -15.26 1.36
N ALA A 286 12.70 -15.34 0.24
CA ALA A 286 13.51 -14.24 -0.27
C ALA A 286 12.65 -13.20 -1.02
N ILE A 287 13.07 -11.93 -1.00
CA ILE A 287 12.55 -10.92 -1.91
C ILE A 287 13.11 -11.20 -3.32
N PRO A 288 12.26 -11.38 -4.36
CA PRO A 288 12.74 -11.55 -5.73
C PRO A 288 13.59 -10.37 -6.22
N ALA A 289 14.61 -10.63 -7.02
CA ALA A 289 15.53 -9.58 -7.52
C ALA A 289 14.81 -8.45 -8.27
N ALA A 290 13.76 -8.79 -9.04
CA ALA A 290 12.91 -7.80 -9.69
C ALA A 290 12.27 -6.87 -8.65
N ALA A 291 11.60 -7.41 -7.64
CA ALA A 291 11.00 -6.63 -6.56
C ALA A 291 12.03 -5.74 -5.83
N GLN A 292 13.24 -6.25 -5.53
CA GLN A 292 14.31 -5.45 -4.93
C GLN A 292 14.67 -4.22 -5.80
N THR A 293 14.67 -4.38 -7.13
CA THR A 293 14.93 -3.28 -8.07
C THR A 293 13.84 -2.21 -7.99
N TYR A 294 12.56 -2.61 -7.99
CA TYR A 294 11.45 -1.66 -7.84
C TYR A 294 11.51 -0.93 -6.49
N MET A 295 11.78 -1.65 -5.40
CA MET A 295 11.91 -1.06 -4.07
C MET A 295 13.04 -0.02 -4.03
N HIS A 296 14.18 -0.29 -4.69
CA HIS A 296 15.28 0.66 -4.80
C HIS A 296 14.92 1.90 -5.62
N LEU A 297 14.29 1.73 -6.79
CA LEU A 297 13.88 2.85 -7.65
C LEU A 297 12.85 3.74 -6.96
N LEU A 298 11.85 3.14 -6.31
CA LEU A 298 10.89 3.85 -5.48
C LEU A 298 11.59 4.60 -4.34
N GLY A 299 12.52 3.94 -3.64
CA GLY A 299 13.31 4.57 -2.57
C GLY A 299 14.04 5.85 -2.98
N ARG A 300 14.58 5.89 -4.22
CA ARG A 300 15.19 7.10 -4.76
C ARG A 300 14.17 8.23 -4.94
N TRP A 301 13.02 7.91 -5.53
CA TRP A 301 11.97 8.91 -5.76
C TRP A 301 11.31 9.38 -4.46
N THR A 302 11.02 8.46 -3.53
CA THR A 302 10.39 8.78 -2.25
C THR A 302 11.31 9.59 -1.34
N ALA A 303 12.63 9.46 -1.47
CA ALA A 303 13.58 10.35 -0.80
C ALA A 303 13.45 11.81 -1.28
N MET A 304 13.31 12.03 -2.59
CA MET A 304 13.05 13.37 -3.16
C MET A 304 11.65 13.89 -2.75
N ALA A 305 10.64 13.03 -2.83
CA ALA A 305 9.25 13.39 -2.52
C ALA A 305 8.91 13.44 -1.02
N ALA A 306 9.85 13.06 -0.14
CA ALA A 306 9.62 12.93 1.31
C ALA A 306 8.99 14.16 1.99
N PRO A 307 9.31 15.43 1.61
CA PRO A 307 8.69 16.61 2.20
C PRO A 307 7.16 16.65 2.07
N VAL A 308 6.59 16.00 1.05
CA VAL A 308 5.16 16.06 0.74
C VAL A 308 4.46 14.70 0.72
N LEU A 309 5.17 13.60 0.46
CA LEU A 309 4.57 12.27 0.26
C LEU A 309 3.64 11.84 1.41
N TYR A 310 4.05 12.07 2.65
CA TYR A 310 3.37 11.54 3.84
C TYR A 310 2.27 12.48 4.34
N LYS A 311 2.61 13.75 4.61
CA LYS A 311 1.69 14.73 5.20
C LYS A 311 1.06 15.70 4.19
N GLY A 312 1.37 15.54 2.90
CA GLY A 312 0.70 16.26 1.82
C GLY A 312 -0.78 15.86 1.74
N ARG A 313 -1.63 16.82 1.44
CA ARG A 313 -3.07 16.63 1.22
C ARG A 313 -3.54 17.34 -0.05
N PRO A 314 -4.59 16.81 -0.72
CA PRO A 314 -5.19 17.49 -1.86
C PRO A 314 -5.67 18.89 -1.49
N VAL A 315 -5.54 19.81 -2.42
CA VAL A 315 -6.10 21.16 -2.35
C VAL A 315 -6.99 21.44 -3.55
N PRO A 316 -7.95 22.38 -3.44
CA PRO A 316 -8.82 22.77 -4.55
C PRO A 316 -8.07 23.68 -5.55
N VAL A 317 -6.93 23.23 -6.03
CA VAL A 317 -6.12 23.88 -7.08
C VAL A 317 -6.23 23.05 -8.35
N THR A 318 -6.60 23.70 -9.46
CA THR A 318 -6.67 23.03 -10.76
C THR A 318 -5.48 23.41 -11.62
N SER A 319 -4.89 22.43 -12.29
CA SER A 319 -3.89 22.67 -13.34
C SER A 319 -4.56 23.03 -14.67
N ALA A 320 -3.81 23.63 -15.58
CA ALA A 320 -4.30 23.98 -16.91
C ALA A 320 -4.83 22.75 -17.67
N HIS A 321 -5.86 22.95 -18.50
CA HIS A 321 -6.46 21.89 -19.31
C HIS A 321 -5.40 21.12 -20.12
N GLY A 322 -5.48 19.79 -20.06
CA GLY A 322 -4.59 18.89 -20.80
C GLY A 322 -3.29 18.52 -20.10
N THR A 323 -3.08 18.97 -18.86
CA THR A 323 -1.96 18.52 -18.02
C THR A 323 -2.43 17.52 -16.96
N ARG A 324 -1.50 16.70 -16.47
CA ARG A 324 -1.72 15.77 -15.34
C ARG A 324 -1.23 16.34 -14.01
N ASP A 325 -0.74 17.58 -14.03
CA ASP A 325 -0.08 18.23 -12.89
C ASP A 325 -1.08 18.48 -11.77
N PHE A 326 -0.60 18.44 -10.53
CA PHE A 326 -1.43 18.70 -9.36
C PHE A 326 -0.64 19.35 -8.23
N VAL A 327 -1.36 19.81 -7.22
CA VAL A 327 -0.78 20.46 -6.04
C VAL A 327 -1.14 19.69 -4.78
N LEU A 328 -0.16 19.51 -3.92
CA LEU A 328 -0.33 19.00 -2.57
C LEU A 328 0.07 20.06 -1.56
N HIS A 329 -0.71 20.16 -0.48
CA HIS A 329 -0.43 21.06 0.62
C HIS A 329 0.04 20.30 1.84
N THR A 330 1.08 20.83 2.48
CA THR A 330 1.44 20.49 3.86
C THR A 330 1.13 21.69 4.74
N SER A 331 1.21 21.56 6.07
CA SER A 331 0.93 22.67 7.01
C SER A 331 1.66 24.01 6.75
N LYS A 332 2.69 24.03 5.90
CA LYS A 332 3.53 25.22 5.64
C LYS A 332 3.70 25.56 4.16
N HIS A 333 3.77 24.55 3.31
CA HIS A 333 4.17 24.71 1.91
C HIS A 333 3.20 23.99 0.98
N ASP A 334 3.02 24.57 -0.20
CA ASP A 334 2.43 23.91 -1.35
C ASP A 334 3.53 23.31 -2.22
N PHE A 335 3.20 22.19 -2.85
CA PHE A 335 4.10 21.43 -3.70
C PHE A 335 3.46 21.19 -5.05
N LEU A 336 4.10 21.68 -6.12
CA LEU A 336 3.71 21.44 -7.49
C LEU A 336 4.27 20.10 -7.94
N CYS A 337 3.40 19.11 -8.16
CA CYS A 337 3.77 17.82 -8.74
C CYS A 337 3.55 17.91 -10.25
N ILE A 338 4.64 17.96 -11.01
CA ILE A 338 4.62 18.20 -12.44
C ILE A 338 5.05 16.93 -13.18
N LEU A 339 4.22 16.53 -14.13
CA LEU A 339 4.39 15.34 -14.96
C LEU A 339 4.73 15.74 -16.40
N ASP A 340 5.12 14.73 -17.19
CA ASP A 340 5.33 14.86 -18.63
C ASP A 340 6.39 15.90 -19.03
N LEU A 341 7.36 16.15 -18.13
CA LEU A 341 8.57 16.91 -18.44
C LEU A 341 9.52 16.09 -19.30
N GLN A 342 10.27 16.76 -20.16
CA GLN A 342 11.29 16.13 -21.01
C GLN A 342 12.69 16.40 -20.49
N VAL A 343 13.65 15.58 -20.90
CA VAL A 343 15.08 15.81 -20.63
C VAL A 343 15.59 16.96 -21.50
N VAL A 344 16.22 17.95 -20.85
CA VAL A 344 16.85 19.10 -21.52
C VAL A 344 18.32 18.77 -21.78
N GLY A 345 18.77 19.00 -23.00
CA GLY A 345 20.13 18.71 -23.43
C GLY A 345 20.40 19.17 -24.86
N ASN A 346 21.52 18.75 -25.42
CA ASN A 346 21.86 19.07 -26.81
C ASN A 346 20.92 18.31 -27.77
N ASP A 347 20.38 19.01 -28.78
CA ASP A 347 19.38 18.46 -29.72
C ASP A 347 19.86 17.24 -30.52
N ASN A 348 21.17 16.97 -30.59
CA ASN A 348 21.68 15.75 -31.21
C ASN A 348 21.49 14.50 -30.34
N VAL A 349 21.22 14.65 -29.04
CA VAL A 349 21.17 13.54 -28.06
C VAL A 349 19.93 13.53 -27.17
N VAL A 350 19.05 14.54 -27.27
CA VAL A 350 17.73 14.54 -26.61
C VAL A 350 16.61 14.73 -27.62
N LEU A 351 15.49 14.03 -27.41
CA LEU A 351 14.28 14.21 -28.21
C LEU A 351 13.37 15.21 -27.50
N GLY A 352 13.24 16.42 -28.05
CA GLY A 352 12.34 17.47 -27.55
C GLY A 352 12.76 18.06 -26.20
N GLY A 353 13.42 19.23 -26.20
CA GLY A 353 13.82 19.86 -24.95
C GLY A 353 14.39 21.27 -25.09
N GLU A 354 13.61 22.22 -25.62
CA GLU A 354 13.98 23.64 -25.53
C GLU A 354 13.44 24.27 -24.24
N GLY A 355 14.32 24.33 -23.24
CA GLY A 355 14.42 25.40 -22.24
C GLY A 355 13.38 25.46 -21.13
N VAL A 356 12.09 25.64 -21.47
CA VAL A 356 11.04 26.04 -20.51
C VAL A 356 9.67 25.48 -20.90
N ASN A 357 8.96 24.88 -19.95
CA ASN A 357 7.59 24.39 -20.14
C ASN A 357 6.65 25.15 -19.19
N PRO A 358 5.94 26.20 -19.65
CA PRO A 358 5.00 26.93 -18.79
C PRO A 358 3.92 26.00 -18.24
N ARG A 359 3.72 26.01 -16.91
CA ARG A 359 2.68 25.27 -16.18
C ARG A 359 1.83 26.23 -15.37
N SER A 360 0.52 26.21 -15.58
CA SER A 360 -0.41 27.11 -14.90
C SER A 360 -1.30 26.38 -13.90
N PHE A 361 -1.52 26.99 -12.75
CA PHE A 361 -2.33 26.52 -11.64
C PHE A 361 -3.30 27.61 -11.21
N VAL A 362 -4.56 27.24 -10.97
CA VAL A 362 -5.64 28.14 -10.54
C VAL A 362 -6.08 27.77 -9.13
N GLY A 363 -6.12 28.75 -8.23
CA GLY A 363 -6.46 28.57 -6.83
C GLY A 363 -5.37 29.04 -5.85
N ILE A 364 -4.19 29.41 -6.36
CA ILE A 364 -3.04 29.88 -5.56
C ILE A 364 -3.08 31.40 -5.46
N GLY A 365 -3.60 31.91 -4.34
CA GLY A 365 -3.80 33.34 -4.09
C GLY A 365 -2.88 33.97 -3.04
N GLN A 366 -2.05 33.18 -2.36
CA GLN A 366 -1.08 33.72 -1.40
C GLN A 366 0.17 34.20 -2.14
N PRO A 367 0.72 35.39 -1.82
CA PRO A 367 1.94 35.90 -2.45
C PRO A 367 3.12 34.93 -2.28
N ILE A 368 3.78 34.62 -3.39
CA ILE A 368 4.89 33.67 -3.44
C ILE A 368 6.23 34.42 -3.39
N GLN A 369 7.10 34.00 -2.47
CA GLN A 369 8.47 34.49 -2.38
C GLN A 369 9.40 33.73 -3.33
N ARG A 370 9.29 32.40 -3.38
CA ARG A 370 10.20 31.52 -4.14
C ARG A 370 9.50 30.23 -4.55
N ILE A 371 9.88 29.71 -5.71
CA ILE A 371 9.57 28.34 -6.14
C ILE A 371 10.88 27.65 -6.50
N HIS A 372 11.10 26.43 -6.03
CA HIS A 372 12.31 25.66 -6.37
C HIS A 372 12.05 24.17 -6.49
N TRP A 373 12.81 23.50 -7.35
CA TRP A 373 12.76 22.05 -7.48
C TRP A 373 13.39 21.33 -6.27
N LEU A 374 12.75 20.25 -5.80
CA LEU A 374 13.25 19.46 -4.67
C LEU A 374 14.47 18.59 -5.00
N ASP A 375 14.72 18.29 -6.29
CA ASP A 375 15.80 17.39 -6.68
C ASP A 375 17.16 18.09 -6.85
N ASN A 376 17.17 19.39 -7.15
CA ASN A 376 18.39 20.14 -7.46
C ASN A 376 18.42 21.60 -6.93
N ASP A 377 17.44 22.04 -6.15
CA ASP A 377 17.30 23.39 -5.57
C ASP A 377 17.22 24.55 -6.58
N GLU A 378 17.08 24.26 -7.87
CA GLU A 378 16.97 25.25 -8.94
C GLU A 378 15.72 26.12 -8.73
N VAL A 379 15.93 27.44 -8.74
CA VAL A 379 14.85 28.42 -8.58
C VAL A 379 14.13 28.63 -9.89
N LEU A 380 12.80 28.58 -9.84
CA LEU A 380 11.94 28.73 -11.00
C LEU A 380 11.43 30.16 -11.13
N SER A 381 11.45 30.66 -12.36
CA SER A 381 10.73 31.87 -12.74
C SER A 381 9.22 31.60 -12.72
N PHE A 382 8.45 32.58 -12.26
CA PHE A 382 6.99 32.49 -12.27
C PHE A 382 6.34 33.86 -12.41
N THR A 383 5.07 33.84 -12.81
CA THR A 383 4.17 34.99 -12.78
C THR A 383 2.94 34.64 -11.95
N GLN A 384 2.45 35.60 -11.17
CA GLN A 384 1.27 35.41 -10.33
C GLN A 384 0.27 36.56 -10.53
N ASP A 385 -0.98 36.22 -10.84
CA ASP A 385 -2.12 37.12 -10.85
C ASP A 385 -2.92 36.85 -9.56
N LEU A 386 -2.72 37.68 -8.54
CA LEU A 386 -3.35 37.51 -7.22
C LEU A 386 -4.87 37.71 -7.27
N ASP A 387 -5.35 38.59 -8.15
CA ASP A 387 -6.79 38.86 -8.31
C ASP A 387 -7.51 37.63 -8.88
N LYS A 388 -6.90 36.96 -9.86
CA LYS A 388 -7.44 35.72 -10.46
C LYS A 388 -6.99 34.45 -9.77
N LYS A 389 -6.06 34.54 -8.81
CA LYS A 389 -5.41 33.41 -8.11
C LYS A 389 -4.75 32.43 -9.10
N VAL A 390 -4.09 32.98 -10.11
CA VAL A 390 -3.41 32.19 -11.15
C VAL A 390 -1.91 32.29 -10.93
N LEU A 391 -1.26 31.13 -10.83
CA LEU A 391 0.18 30.97 -10.87
C LEU A 391 0.57 30.37 -12.22
N THR A 392 1.55 30.93 -12.91
CA THR A 392 2.22 30.26 -14.04
C THR A 392 3.71 30.17 -13.76
N VAL A 393 4.25 28.95 -13.76
CA VAL A 393 5.65 28.66 -13.50
C VAL A 393 6.33 28.21 -14.79
N ASP A 394 7.53 28.71 -15.02
CA ASP A 394 8.41 28.26 -16.08
C ASP A 394 9.09 26.95 -15.63
N ALA A 395 8.39 25.82 -15.79
CA ALA A 395 8.89 24.53 -15.32
C ALA A 395 10.03 24.03 -16.24
N THR A 396 11.25 24.08 -15.73
CA THR A 396 12.41 23.54 -16.45
C THR A 396 12.33 22.01 -16.49
N GLY A 397 12.71 21.43 -17.64
CA GLY A 397 12.74 19.98 -17.81
C GLY A 397 13.87 19.32 -17.02
N TYR A 398 14.02 18.01 -17.16
CA TYR A 398 15.03 17.26 -16.42
C TYR A 398 16.45 17.56 -16.93
N PRO A 399 17.42 17.87 -16.06
CA PRO A 399 18.83 17.92 -16.47
C PRO A 399 19.29 16.61 -17.13
N TYR A 400 20.16 16.70 -18.13
CA TYR A 400 20.71 15.51 -18.81
C TYR A 400 21.31 14.49 -17.82
N GLY A 401 20.81 13.25 -17.86
CA GLY A 401 21.15 12.19 -16.90
C GLY A 401 20.17 12.02 -15.74
N SER A 402 19.06 12.76 -15.73
CA SER A 402 17.98 12.63 -14.75
C SER A 402 16.61 12.49 -15.43
N ASP A 403 15.73 11.74 -14.78
CA ASP A 403 14.28 11.70 -15.02
C ASP A 403 13.65 11.15 -13.74
N TRP A 404 12.87 11.98 -13.06
CA TRP A 404 12.21 11.63 -11.80
C TRP A 404 10.78 11.14 -12.00
N VAL A 405 10.30 11.02 -13.24
CA VAL A 405 8.93 10.66 -13.63
C VAL A 405 7.90 11.72 -13.22
N VAL A 406 7.79 11.99 -11.92
CA VAL A 406 7.05 13.10 -11.32
C VAL A 406 8.04 14.00 -10.61
N ARG A 407 8.23 15.22 -11.12
CA ARG A 407 9.12 16.21 -10.52
C ARG A 407 8.34 17.12 -9.58
N ILE A 408 8.91 17.44 -8.43
CA ILE A 408 8.20 18.19 -7.39
C ILE A 408 8.92 19.50 -7.10
N ALA A 409 8.20 20.61 -7.20
CA ALA A 409 8.67 21.93 -6.77
C ALA A 409 7.96 22.35 -5.48
N GLN A 410 8.70 22.98 -4.57
CA GLN A 410 8.13 23.59 -3.36
C GLN A 410 7.87 25.09 -3.59
N ILE A 411 6.74 25.57 -3.07
CA ILE A 411 6.39 26.99 -2.98
C ILE A 411 6.69 27.49 -1.57
N ASP A 412 7.49 28.55 -1.50
CA ASP A 412 7.71 29.34 -0.30
C ASP A 412 6.92 30.64 -0.42
N TYR A 413 5.96 30.83 0.49
CA TYR A 413 5.11 32.02 0.56
C TYR A 413 5.78 33.16 1.35
N GLU A 414 5.34 34.40 1.10
CA GLU A 414 5.80 35.61 1.83
C GLU A 414 5.41 35.65 3.31
#